data_AF-A0A0D2YG67-F1
#
_entry.id   AF-A0A0D2YG67-F1
#
_cell.length_a   1.000
_cell.length_b   1.000
_cell.length_c   1.000
_cell.angle_alpha   90.00
_cell.angle_beta   90.00
_cell.angle_gamma   90.00
#
_symmetry.space_group_name_H-M   'P 1'
#
loop_
_entity.id
_entity.type
_entity.pdbx_description
1 polymer ?
#
loop_
_entity_poly.entity_id
_entity_poly.type
_entity_poly.pdbx_seq_one_letter_code
_entity_poly.pdbx_strand_id
1 'polypeptide(L)'
;MSDPKWWAWLWLQIGLYGIVLDFWFYVYHRAMHDIDWLWKYHRTHHLTKHPNSLLAAFADHEQEFFDMVGIPFLTWATFQVLGLPLGYYEWWICHQYIAFTEVLGHSGLRIYGMPPSTLAWLLKGVGMELVIEDHDLHHRKGYRKSHNYGKQTRVWDTLFGTCHERIEAKNQNVDWDRAVWFPIL
;
A
#
# COMPACT_ATOMS: atom_id res chain seq x y z
N MET A 1 23.73 15.72 -2.79
CA MET A 1 23.45 14.34 -2.33
C MET A 1 24.72 13.70 -1.74
N SER A 2 25.36 14.36 -0.77
CA SER A 2 26.61 13.91 -0.14
C SER A 2 26.59 13.98 1.39
N ASP A 3 25.48 14.41 2.00
CA ASP A 3 25.31 14.46 3.45
C ASP A 3 24.75 13.11 3.95
N PRO A 4 25.49 12.35 4.78
CA PRO A 4 24.99 11.11 5.35
C PRO A 4 23.71 11.27 6.19
N LYS A 5 23.49 12.45 6.79
CA LYS A 5 22.27 12.72 7.56
C LYS A 5 21.04 12.71 6.68
N TRP A 6 21.16 13.23 5.46
CA TRP A 6 20.08 13.22 4.49
C TRP A 6 19.66 11.78 4.15
N TRP A 7 20.63 10.91 3.89
CA TRP A 7 20.37 9.49 3.60
C TRP A 7 19.77 8.74 4.79
N ALA A 8 20.22 9.03 6.02
CA ALA A 8 19.64 8.46 7.23
C ALA A 8 18.17 8.88 7.42
N TRP A 9 17.86 10.17 7.20
CA TRP A 9 16.50 10.67 7.22
C TRP A 9 15.65 10.07 6.11
N LEU A 10 16.17 9.99 4.88
CA LEU A 10 15.47 9.38 3.76
C LEU A 10 15.12 7.92 4.05
N TRP A 11 16.05 7.15 4.62
CA TRP A 11 15.80 5.77 5.00
C TRP A 11 14.61 5.69 5.98
N LEU A 12 14.58 6.54 7.00
CA LEU A 12 13.47 6.58 7.96
C LEU A 12 12.16 7.06 7.32
N GLN A 13 12.23 8.09 6.47
CA GLN A 13 11.09 8.67 5.77
C GLN A 13 10.43 7.64 4.85
N ILE A 14 11.18 6.86 4.06
CA ILE A 14 10.61 5.84 3.18
C ILE A 14 9.72 4.87 3.97
N GLY A 15 10.20 4.43 5.14
CA GLY A 15 9.49 3.50 6.00
C GLY A 15 8.27 4.12 6.67
N LEU A 16 8.45 5.28 7.32
CA LEU A 16 7.37 5.97 8.02
C LEU A 16 6.31 6.51 7.05
N TYR A 17 6.72 6.99 5.88
CA TYR A 17 5.82 7.53 4.87
C TYR A 17 4.85 6.45 4.39
N GLY A 18 5.35 5.22 4.15
CA GLY A 18 4.48 4.08 3.84
C GLY A 18 3.39 3.88 4.90
N ILE A 19 3.76 3.83 6.19
CA ILE A 19 2.80 3.61 7.29
C ILE A 19 1.79 4.76 7.44
N VAL A 20 2.26 6.01 7.37
CA VAL A 20 1.40 7.21 7.53
C VAL A 20 0.50 7.40 6.32
N LEU A 21 1.00 7.15 5.11
CA LEU A 21 0.19 7.20 3.91
C LEU A 21 -0.91 6.15 3.96
N ASP A 22 -0.56 4.94 4.37
CA ASP A 22 -1.48 3.84 4.50
C ASP A 22 -2.60 4.13 5.51
N PHE A 23 -2.37 5.00 6.51
CA PHE A 23 -3.43 5.45 7.42
C PHE A 23 -4.51 6.23 6.66
N TRP A 24 -4.10 7.26 5.92
CA TRP A 24 -5.03 8.11 5.17
C TRP A 24 -5.71 7.31 4.08
N PHE A 25 -4.96 6.44 3.38
CA PHE A 25 -5.51 5.52 2.40
C PHE A 25 -6.52 4.57 3.06
N TYR A 26 -6.18 3.92 4.17
CA TYR A 26 -7.05 3.01 4.91
C TYR A 26 -8.39 3.67 5.27
N VAL A 27 -8.35 4.88 5.84
CA VAL A 27 -9.56 5.62 6.23
C VAL A 27 -10.41 5.95 5.00
N TYR A 28 -9.79 6.49 3.95
CA TYR A 28 -10.45 6.84 2.70
C TYR A 28 -11.08 5.63 2.01
N HIS A 29 -10.29 4.57 1.83
CA HIS A 29 -10.66 3.35 1.16
C HIS A 29 -11.78 2.61 1.91
N ARG A 30 -11.63 2.45 3.23
CA ARG A 30 -12.67 1.86 4.07
C ARG A 30 -13.96 2.69 4.04
N ALA A 31 -13.87 4.02 4.08
CA ALA A 31 -15.05 4.87 3.99
C ALA A 31 -15.80 4.66 2.67
N MET A 32 -15.10 4.51 1.54
CA MET A 32 -15.73 4.22 0.25
C MET A 32 -16.41 2.85 0.21
N HIS A 33 -15.93 1.88 0.99
CA HIS A 33 -16.53 0.56 1.11
C HIS A 33 -17.71 0.50 2.09
N ASP A 34 -17.60 1.18 3.22
CA ASP A 34 -18.54 1.11 4.35
C ASP A 34 -19.70 2.12 4.24
N ILE A 35 -19.52 3.23 3.52
CA ILE A 35 -20.52 4.31 3.37
C ILE A 35 -21.16 4.25 1.98
N ASP A 36 -22.45 3.92 1.94
CA ASP A 36 -23.23 3.62 0.73
C ASP A 36 -23.09 4.63 -0.41
N TRP A 37 -23.10 5.93 -0.10
CA TRP A 37 -23.04 6.98 -1.12
C TRP A 37 -21.62 7.22 -1.65
N LEU A 38 -20.58 6.80 -0.91
CA LEU A 38 -19.18 6.88 -1.34
C LEU A 38 -18.78 5.71 -2.24
N TRP A 39 -19.46 4.56 -2.14
CA TRP A 39 -19.18 3.36 -2.95
C TRP A 39 -19.14 3.62 -4.45
N LYS A 40 -19.92 4.59 -4.94
CA LYS A 40 -19.93 4.95 -6.36
C LYS A 40 -18.55 5.35 -6.89
N TYR A 41 -17.68 5.92 -6.07
CA TYR A 41 -16.33 6.35 -6.47
C TYR A 41 -15.32 5.21 -6.52
N HIS A 42 -15.65 4.05 -5.93
CA HIS A 42 -14.72 2.92 -5.82
C HIS A 42 -15.18 1.66 -6.55
N ARG A 43 -16.47 1.55 -6.86
CA ARG A 43 -17.04 0.38 -7.55
C ARG A 43 -16.44 0.13 -8.92
N THR A 44 -16.02 1.17 -9.65
CA THR A 44 -15.36 1.04 -10.97
C THR A 44 -14.04 0.31 -10.84
N HIS A 45 -13.25 0.67 -9.82
CA HIS A 45 -12.01 -0.02 -9.48
C HIS A 45 -12.25 -1.50 -9.19
N HIS A 46 -13.30 -1.82 -8.43
CA HIS A 46 -13.69 -3.19 -8.09
C HIS A 46 -14.24 -4.03 -9.24
N LEU A 47 -14.43 -3.47 -10.45
CA LEU A 47 -14.71 -4.28 -11.64
C LEU A 47 -13.52 -5.18 -12.01
N THR A 48 -12.31 -4.81 -11.57
CA THR A 48 -11.08 -5.59 -11.73
C THR A 48 -10.96 -6.70 -10.70
N LYS A 49 -11.79 -7.75 -10.81
CA LYS A 49 -11.79 -8.89 -9.88
C LYS A 49 -10.55 -9.77 -9.91
N HIS A 50 -9.79 -9.68 -11.00
CA HIS A 50 -8.47 -10.27 -11.16
C HIS A 50 -7.50 -9.13 -11.50
N PRO A 51 -6.81 -8.58 -10.49
CA PRO A 51 -5.89 -7.47 -10.70
C PRO A 51 -4.82 -7.82 -11.74
N ASN A 52 -4.58 -6.88 -12.64
CA ASN A 52 -3.43 -6.88 -13.55
C ASN A 52 -2.83 -5.46 -13.60
N SER A 53 -1.52 -5.36 -13.85
CA SER A 53 -0.81 -4.08 -13.77
C SER A 53 -1.33 -3.00 -14.73
N LEU A 54 -1.90 -3.38 -15.87
CA LEU A 54 -2.44 -2.42 -16.85
C LEU A 54 -3.70 -1.71 -16.34
N LEU A 55 -4.42 -2.32 -15.38
CA LEU A 55 -5.64 -1.78 -14.79
C LEU A 55 -5.43 -1.30 -13.33
N ALA A 56 -4.17 -1.14 -12.89
CA ALA A 56 -3.86 -0.75 -11.51
C ALA A 56 -4.49 0.59 -11.09
N ALA A 57 -4.63 1.52 -12.03
CA ALA A 57 -5.26 2.82 -11.82
C ALA A 57 -6.67 2.91 -12.45
N PHE A 58 -7.28 1.78 -12.85
CA PHE A 58 -8.62 1.81 -13.44
C PHE A 58 -9.64 2.21 -12.36
N ALA A 59 -10.04 3.48 -12.35
CA ALA A 59 -10.98 4.07 -11.41
C ALA A 59 -11.65 5.32 -12.00
N ASP A 60 -12.59 5.90 -11.25
CA ASP A 60 -13.18 7.19 -11.62
C ASP A 60 -12.21 8.33 -11.27
N HIS A 61 -12.34 9.49 -11.93
CA HIS A 61 -11.43 10.63 -11.78
C HIS A 61 -11.25 11.10 -10.34
N GLU A 62 -12.31 11.04 -9.52
CA GLU A 62 -12.24 11.40 -8.12
C GLU A 62 -11.29 10.48 -7.36
N GLN A 63 -11.40 9.16 -7.56
CA GLN A 63 -10.49 8.21 -6.92
C GLN A 63 -9.05 8.40 -7.40
N GLU A 64 -8.85 8.55 -8.71
CA GLU A 64 -7.52 8.82 -9.28
C GLU A 64 -6.86 10.07 -8.66
N PHE A 65 -7.63 11.15 -8.48
CA PHE A 65 -7.13 12.38 -7.86
C PHE A 65 -6.73 12.16 -6.39
N PHE A 66 -7.57 11.47 -5.61
CA PHE A 66 -7.24 11.21 -4.21
C PHE A 66 -6.06 10.25 -4.07
N ASP A 67 -5.97 9.20 -4.88
CA ASP A 67 -4.87 8.24 -4.85
C ASP A 67 -3.53 8.90 -5.23
N MET A 68 -3.50 9.75 -6.27
CA MET A 68 -2.27 10.39 -6.76
C MET A 68 -1.88 11.68 -6.02
N VAL A 69 -2.85 12.44 -5.52
CA VAL A 69 -2.61 13.79 -4.98
C VAL A 69 -3.12 13.92 -3.56
N GLY A 70 -4.39 13.60 -3.31
CA GLY A 70 -5.04 13.85 -2.02
C GLY A 70 -4.37 13.13 -0.85
N ILE A 71 -4.25 11.81 -0.93
CA ILE A 71 -3.65 10.96 0.10
C ILE A 71 -2.15 11.27 0.30
N PRO A 72 -1.33 11.38 -0.76
CA PRO A 72 0.06 11.84 -0.64
C PRO A 72 0.19 13.22 0.01
N PHE A 73 -0.69 14.17 -0.30
CA PHE A 73 -0.68 15.50 0.30
C PHE A 73 -1.03 15.47 1.80
N LEU A 74 -2.06 14.71 2.20
CA LEU A 74 -2.40 14.54 3.62
C LEU A 74 -1.27 13.89 4.41
N THR A 75 -0.55 12.96 3.78
CA THR A 75 0.66 12.33 4.35
C THR A 75 1.77 13.37 4.54
N TRP A 76 2.07 14.17 3.52
CA TRP A 76 3.05 15.24 3.62
C TRP A 76 2.68 16.26 4.70
N ALA A 77 1.41 16.68 4.76
CA ALA A 77 0.91 17.59 5.78
C ALA A 77 1.08 17.01 7.20
N THR A 78 0.84 15.70 7.36
CA THR A 78 1.07 14.99 8.62
C THR A 78 2.53 15.08 9.07
N PHE A 79 3.48 14.88 8.14
CA PHE A 79 4.90 15.06 8.45
C PHE A 79 5.22 16.49 8.89
N GLN A 80 4.66 17.51 8.21
CA GLN A 80 4.88 18.90 8.58
C GLN A 80 4.35 19.22 9.99
N VAL A 81 3.14 18.74 10.32
CA VAL A 81 2.51 18.95 11.64
C VAL A 81 3.32 18.26 12.76
N LEU A 82 3.90 17.09 12.49
CA LEU A 82 4.75 16.37 13.44
C LEU A 82 6.18 16.94 13.52
N GLY A 83 6.50 17.98 12.74
CA GLY A 83 7.85 18.55 12.69
C GLY A 83 8.90 17.61 12.09
N LEU A 84 8.47 16.61 11.31
CA LEU A 84 9.36 15.69 10.63
C LEU A 84 9.79 16.30 9.29
N PRO A 85 11.10 16.31 8.97
CA PRO A 85 11.55 16.82 7.68
C PRO A 85 10.94 15.95 6.58
N LEU A 86 10.43 16.58 5.52
CA LEU A 86 10.02 15.92 4.28
C LEU A 86 10.02 16.96 3.16
N GLY A 87 11.19 17.17 2.56
CA GLY A 87 11.36 18.07 1.43
C GLY A 87 10.85 17.47 0.13
N TYR A 88 10.98 18.23 -0.96
CA TYR A 88 10.49 17.80 -2.28
C TYR A 88 11.14 16.50 -2.76
N TYR A 89 12.47 16.38 -2.66
CA TYR A 89 13.18 15.21 -3.19
C TYR A 89 12.89 13.94 -2.39
N GLU A 90 12.82 14.06 -1.07
CA GLU A 90 12.48 12.98 -0.16
C GLU A 90 11.05 12.52 -0.39
N TRP A 91 10.11 13.48 -0.50
CA TRP A 91 8.72 13.20 -0.79
C TRP A 91 8.56 12.53 -2.16
N TRP A 92 9.24 13.04 -3.19
CA TRP A 92 9.24 12.45 -4.53
C TRP A 92 9.74 11.02 -4.52
N ILE A 93 10.86 10.73 -3.84
CA ILE A 93 11.39 9.37 -3.71
C ILE A 93 10.39 8.47 -2.99
N CYS A 94 9.84 8.91 -1.85
CA CYS A 94 8.82 8.13 -1.14
C CYS A 94 7.63 7.82 -2.06
N HIS A 95 7.19 8.78 -2.86
CA HIS A 95 6.11 8.60 -3.82
C HIS A 95 6.40 7.52 -4.89
N GLN A 96 7.66 7.38 -5.32
CA GLN A 96 8.05 6.29 -6.26
C GLN A 96 7.88 4.91 -5.63
N TYR A 97 8.17 4.76 -4.33
CA TYR A 97 7.95 3.50 -3.62
C TYR A 97 6.45 3.16 -3.58
N ILE A 98 5.60 4.15 -3.31
CA ILE A 98 4.15 3.96 -3.31
C ILE A 98 3.65 3.56 -4.69
N ALA A 99 4.03 4.30 -5.74
CA ALA A 99 3.63 4.00 -7.11
C ALA A 99 4.05 2.59 -7.54
N PHE A 100 5.26 2.15 -7.15
CA PHE A 100 5.70 0.79 -7.38
C PHE A 100 4.82 -0.24 -6.66
N THR A 101 4.48 0.00 -5.39
CA THR A 101 3.55 -0.86 -4.64
C THR A 101 2.20 -0.97 -5.36
N GLU A 102 1.69 0.10 -5.94
CA GLU A 102 0.39 0.06 -6.65
C GLU A 102 0.42 -0.88 -7.84
N VAL A 103 1.48 -0.82 -8.65
CA VAL A 103 1.66 -1.72 -9.79
C VAL A 103 1.87 -3.16 -9.32
N LEU A 104 2.63 -3.35 -8.24
CA LEU A 104 2.95 -4.67 -7.68
C LEU A 104 1.72 -5.36 -7.09
N GLY A 105 0.92 -4.64 -6.28
CA GLY A 105 -0.30 -5.15 -5.68
C GLY A 105 -1.35 -5.55 -6.71
N HIS A 106 -1.33 -4.92 -7.88
CA HIS A 106 -2.19 -5.29 -9.02
C HIS A 106 -1.53 -6.23 -10.02
N SER A 107 -0.32 -6.75 -9.78
CA SER A 107 0.41 -7.52 -10.79
C SER A 107 -0.22 -8.87 -11.16
N GLY A 108 -1.07 -9.43 -10.29
CA GLY A 108 -1.61 -10.79 -10.43
C GLY A 108 -0.56 -11.88 -10.17
N LEU A 109 0.66 -11.51 -9.75
CA LEU A 109 1.73 -12.45 -9.43
C LEU A 109 1.37 -13.28 -8.18
N ARG A 110 1.67 -14.58 -8.25
CA ARG A 110 1.45 -15.55 -7.16
C ARG A 110 2.74 -15.80 -6.40
N ILE A 111 3.26 -14.74 -5.77
CA ILE A 111 4.52 -14.74 -5.03
C ILE A 111 4.33 -14.08 -3.67
N TYR A 112 5.13 -14.46 -2.67
CA TYR A 112 5.23 -13.70 -1.42
C TYR A 112 6.05 -12.42 -1.70
N GLY A 113 5.38 -11.42 -2.26
CA GLY A 113 5.96 -10.11 -2.55
C GLY A 113 5.43 -9.07 -1.59
N MET A 114 6.33 -8.41 -0.85
CA MET A 114 5.98 -7.30 0.04
C MET A 114 6.17 -5.95 -0.68
N PRO A 115 5.40 -4.90 -0.32
CA PRO A 115 5.72 -3.53 -0.68
C PRO A 115 7.16 -3.18 -0.30
N PRO A 116 7.93 -2.51 -1.19
CA PRO A 116 9.26 -2.06 -0.83
C PRO A 116 9.17 -1.03 0.30
N SER A 117 9.90 -1.28 1.38
CA SER A 117 9.96 -0.38 2.54
C SER A 117 11.24 -0.64 3.33
N THR A 118 11.81 0.42 3.88
CA THR A 118 12.95 0.31 4.81
C THR A 118 12.56 -0.32 6.15
N LEU A 119 11.26 -0.34 6.48
CA LEU A 119 10.70 -0.99 7.67
C LEU A 119 10.06 -2.35 7.37
N ALA A 120 10.25 -2.91 6.17
CA ALA A 120 9.71 -4.21 5.77
C ALA A 120 10.04 -5.33 6.77
N TRP A 121 11.30 -5.39 7.23
CA TRP A 121 11.75 -6.41 8.19
C TRP A 121 11.01 -6.31 9.53
N LEU A 122 10.75 -5.10 10.01
CA LEU A 122 10.05 -4.85 11.27
C LEU A 122 8.58 -5.23 11.14
N LEU A 123 7.92 -4.78 10.06
CA LEU A 123 6.53 -5.11 9.77
C LEU A 123 6.33 -6.62 9.68
N LYS A 124 7.22 -7.33 8.99
CA LYS A 124 7.20 -8.80 8.93
C LYS A 124 7.43 -9.44 10.30
N GLY A 125 8.38 -8.91 11.08
CA GLY A 125 8.69 -9.41 12.43
C GLY A 125 7.51 -9.32 13.39
N VAL A 126 6.61 -8.35 13.20
CA VAL A 126 5.39 -8.18 14.02
C VAL A 126 4.12 -8.67 13.34
N GLY A 127 4.22 -9.34 12.17
CA GLY A 127 3.07 -9.90 11.44
C GLY A 127 2.13 -8.86 10.81
N MET A 128 2.63 -7.64 10.57
CA MET A 128 1.90 -6.53 9.96
C MET A 128 2.38 -6.21 8.54
N GLU A 129 3.13 -7.12 7.92
CA GLU A 129 3.53 -6.98 6.54
C GLU A 129 2.36 -7.20 5.58
N LEU A 130 2.22 -6.33 4.58
CA LEU A 130 1.33 -6.57 3.45
C LEU A 130 2.05 -7.43 2.40
N VAL A 131 1.31 -8.30 1.73
CA VAL A 131 1.78 -9.03 0.55
C VAL A 131 0.77 -8.90 -0.60
N ILE A 132 1.21 -9.17 -1.83
CA ILE A 132 0.39 -9.07 -3.05
C ILE A 132 -0.98 -9.74 -2.89
N GLU A 133 -1.03 -10.92 -2.25
CA GLU A 133 -2.27 -11.65 -2.03
C GLU A 133 -3.30 -10.84 -1.22
N ASP A 134 -2.88 -10.01 -0.27
CA ASP A 134 -3.83 -9.29 0.59
C ASP A 134 -4.72 -8.34 -0.24
N HIS A 135 -4.13 -7.64 -1.21
CA HIS A 135 -4.85 -6.77 -2.15
C HIS A 135 -5.60 -7.57 -3.23
N ASP A 136 -5.03 -8.68 -3.71
CA ASP A 136 -5.74 -9.58 -4.62
C ASP A 136 -7.04 -10.13 -4.00
N LEU A 137 -6.99 -10.58 -2.74
CA LEU A 137 -8.17 -11.05 -2.01
C LEU A 137 -9.17 -9.93 -1.82
N HIS A 138 -8.73 -8.71 -1.54
CA HIS A 138 -9.60 -7.54 -1.45
C HIS A 138 -10.40 -7.33 -2.75
N HIS A 139 -9.75 -7.35 -3.91
CA HIS A 139 -10.46 -7.24 -5.19
C HIS A 139 -11.34 -8.45 -5.47
N ARG A 140 -10.77 -9.65 -5.34
CA ARG A 140 -11.39 -10.90 -5.77
C ARG A 140 -12.60 -11.30 -4.92
N LYS A 141 -12.53 -11.06 -3.62
CA LYS A 141 -13.56 -11.49 -2.63
C LYS A 141 -14.30 -10.32 -1.99
N GLY A 142 -13.70 -9.13 -1.98
CA GLY A 142 -14.32 -7.94 -1.42
C GLY A 142 -15.46 -7.37 -2.25
N TYR A 143 -16.47 -6.86 -1.56
CA TYR A 143 -17.56 -6.08 -2.13
C TYR A 143 -18.28 -5.29 -1.03
N ARG A 144 -18.41 -3.96 -1.18
CA ARG A 144 -18.92 -3.07 -0.12
C ARG A 144 -18.19 -3.31 1.20
N LYS A 145 -18.83 -3.74 2.29
CA LYS A 145 -18.11 -4.09 3.52
C LYS A 145 -17.12 -5.22 3.24
N SER A 146 -15.84 -4.88 3.25
CA SER A 146 -14.72 -5.69 2.79
C SER A 146 -13.66 -5.85 3.89
N HIS A 147 -12.45 -6.18 3.47
CA HIS A 147 -11.28 -6.50 4.29
C HIS A 147 -10.01 -6.07 3.56
N ASN A 148 -8.86 -6.03 4.24
CA ASN A 148 -7.56 -5.61 3.67
C ASN A 148 -7.66 -4.25 2.97
N TYR A 149 -7.98 -3.20 3.73
CA TYR A 149 -8.13 -1.85 3.19
C TYR A 149 -6.79 -1.12 3.02
N GLY A 150 -5.74 -1.54 3.74
CA GLY A 150 -4.38 -1.05 3.55
C GLY A 150 -3.78 -1.53 2.23
N LYS A 151 -2.82 -0.76 1.72
CA LYS A 151 -2.17 -0.99 0.43
C LYS A 151 -0.65 -1.00 0.53
N GLN A 152 -0.09 -0.37 1.56
CA GLN A 152 1.36 -0.35 1.83
C GLN A 152 1.74 -1.26 3.00
N THR A 153 0.84 -1.45 3.96
CA THR A 153 1.07 -2.28 5.16
C THR A 153 -0.23 -2.94 5.61
N ARG A 154 -0.15 -3.86 6.58
CA ARG A 154 -1.33 -4.35 7.31
C ARG A 154 -1.47 -3.72 8.69
N VAL A 155 -0.72 -2.65 9.00
CA VAL A 155 -0.73 -2.03 10.34
C VAL A 155 -2.15 -1.64 10.73
N TRP A 156 -2.83 -0.88 9.87
CA TRP A 156 -4.17 -0.37 10.16
C TRP A 156 -5.23 -1.46 10.08
N ASP A 157 -5.14 -2.38 9.13
CA ASP A 157 -6.04 -3.54 9.12
C ASP A 157 -5.90 -4.42 10.36
N THR A 158 -4.70 -4.58 10.89
CA THR A 158 -4.46 -5.35 12.11
C THR A 158 -5.04 -4.62 13.32
N LEU A 159 -4.78 -3.32 13.45
CA LEU A 159 -5.26 -2.51 14.57
C LEU A 159 -6.80 -2.41 14.61
N PHE A 160 -7.45 -2.37 13.44
CA PHE A 160 -8.89 -2.23 13.33
C PHE A 160 -9.64 -3.54 13.02
N GLY A 161 -8.93 -4.67 13.00
CA GLY A 161 -9.53 -6.00 12.84
C GLY A 161 -10.16 -6.25 11.48
N THR A 162 -9.59 -5.69 10.41
CA THR A 162 -10.10 -5.81 9.03
C THR A 162 -9.22 -6.68 8.12
N CYS A 163 -8.24 -7.42 8.67
CA CYS A 163 -7.48 -8.40 7.89
C CYS A 163 -8.33 -9.61 7.48
N HIS A 164 -8.17 -10.05 6.24
CA HIS A 164 -8.67 -11.34 5.76
C HIS A 164 -7.59 -12.42 5.88
N GLU A 165 -8.00 -13.67 6.04
CA GLU A 165 -7.07 -14.79 6.07
C GLU A 165 -6.46 -15.03 4.66
N ARG A 166 -5.13 -15.10 4.61
CA ARG A 166 -4.39 -15.48 3.39
C ARG A 166 -4.69 -16.92 2.99
N ILE A 167 -4.73 -17.22 1.70
CA ILE A 167 -4.99 -18.56 1.18
C ILE A 167 -3.68 -19.18 0.67
N GLU A 168 -2.94 -18.44 -0.16
CA GLU A 168 -1.75 -18.87 -0.88
C GLU A 168 -0.47 -18.46 -0.17
N ALA A 169 -0.36 -17.25 0.34
CA ALA A 169 0.81 -16.71 1.05
C ALA A 169 0.86 -17.12 2.53
N LYS A 170 0.37 -18.32 2.85
CA LYS A 170 0.59 -18.96 4.16
C LYS A 170 2.04 -19.46 4.22
N ASN A 171 2.69 -19.36 5.39
CA ASN A 171 4.11 -19.71 5.54
C ASN A 171 4.46 -21.12 5.03
N GLN A 172 3.58 -22.11 5.23
CA GLN A 172 3.78 -23.48 4.76
C GLN A 172 3.61 -23.67 3.24
N ASN A 173 2.99 -22.72 2.55
CA ASN A 173 2.74 -22.77 1.11
C ASN A 173 3.82 -22.05 0.31
N VAL A 174 4.59 -21.18 0.95
CA VAL A 174 5.65 -20.38 0.31
C VAL A 174 6.94 -21.20 0.22
N ASP A 175 7.47 -21.34 -0.99
CA ASP A 175 8.81 -21.87 -1.23
C ASP A 175 9.85 -20.77 -0.94
N TRP A 176 10.46 -20.84 0.25
CA TRP A 176 11.45 -19.86 0.69
C TRP A 176 12.84 -20.08 0.07
N ASP A 177 13.09 -21.23 -0.54
CA ASP A 177 14.37 -21.56 -1.18
C ASP A 177 14.43 -21.01 -2.61
N ARG A 178 13.29 -20.62 -3.19
CA ARG A 178 13.16 -20.08 -4.53
C ARG A 178 12.79 -18.60 -4.54
N ALA A 179 13.79 -17.75 -4.33
CA ALA A 179 13.61 -16.30 -4.43
C ALA A 179 13.24 -15.85 -5.86
N VAL A 180 12.27 -14.93 -5.96
CA VAL A 180 11.98 -14.18 -7.18
C VAL A 180 12.77 -12.88 -7.15
N TRP A 181 13.68 -12.74 -8.10
CA TRP A 181 14.51 -11.55 -8.21
C TRP A 181 13.78 -10.51 -9.06
N PHE A 182 13.58 -9.32 -8.51
CA PHE A 182 13.20 -8.18 -9.34
C PHE A 182 14.39 -7.83 -10.25
N PRO A 183 14.18 -7.66 -11.56
CA PRO A 183 15.23 -7.19 -12.43
C PRO A 183 15.60 -5.77 -12.00
N ILE A 184 16.78 -5.63 -11.37
CA ILE A 184 17.42 -4.33 -11.23
C ILE A 184 17.95 -4.02 -12.63
N LEU A 185 17.37 -3.03 -13.30
CA LEU A 185 17.99 -2.43 -14.49
C LEU A 185 19.21 -1.60 -14.06
#